data_AF-A0A5J6UAB0-F1
#
_entry.id   AF-A0A5J6UAB0-F1
#
_cell.length_a   1.000
_cell.length_b   1.000
_cell.length_c   1.000
_cell.angle_alpha   90.00
_cell.angle_beta   90.00
_cell.angle_gamma   90.00
#
_symmetry.space_group_name_H-M   'P 1'
#
loop_
_entity.id
_entity.type
_entity.pdbx_description
1 polymer ?
#
loop_
_entity_poly.entity_id
_entity_poly.type
_entity_poly.pdbx_seq_one_letter_code
_entity_poly.pdbx_strand_id
1 'polypeptide(L)'
;MAEKSSSYRQIPVADRVGCDEPEAKGKVVRVVGASGTAGVSVAPDCPAGVDGVARVRTAETGEGARPTAVCARNIDGPHPGDPGAGGAMIDVGDCVKSSITMGSEIPCTDEESYAKVVARVDTAKECPSTALETMELRSFGGGDPPRPVLCLGDEGLIVSAGECIQDPGFAVGGLKTASCESAQAIAKVLARTRSKAECPQGTTHHLEAEEKEKALRPIMCVKKLRPTLDERIKSLGS
;
A
#
# COMPACT_ATOMS: atom_id res chain seq x y z
N MET A 1 20.03 -41.69 2.59
CA MET A 1 18.91 -40.83 3.03
C MET A 1 19.45 -39.42 3.07
N ALA A 2 19.08 -38.57 2.12
CA ALA A 2 19.60 -37.20 2.00
C ALA A 2 18.60 -36.25 2.67
N GLU A 3 19.03 -35.56 3.73
CA GLU A 3 18.26 -34.50 4.38
C GLU A 3 18.21 -33.28 3.45
N LYS A 4 16.99 -32.92 3.03
CA LYS A 4 16.71 -31.69 2.29
C LYS A 4 16.94 -30.49 3.23
N SER A 5 18.06 -29.80 3.06
CA SER A 5 18.31 -28.52 3.72
C SER A 5 17.34 -27.47 3.16
N SER A 6 16.48 -26.97 4.04
CA SER A 6 15.52 -25.89 3.77
C SER A 6 16.29 -24.58 3.55
N SER A 7 16.14 -23.99 2.36
CA SER A 7 16.82 -22.78 1.86
C SER A 7 16.47 -21.47 2.59
N TYR A 8 15.81 -21.51 3.76
CA TYR A 8 15.55 -20.31 4.53
C TYR A 8 16.79 -19.94 5.34
N ARG A 9 17.59 -19.02 4.80
CA ARG A 9 18.70 -18.37 5.51
C ARG A 9 18.09 -17.64 6.72
N GLN A 10 18.08 -18.26 7.89
CA GLN A 10 17.59 -17.63 9.11
C GLN A 10 18.36 -16.32 9.30
N ILE A 11 17.64 -15.19 9.42
CA ILE A 11 18.26 -13.91 9.78
C ILE A 11 19.00 -14.15 11.10
N PRO A 12 20.35 -14.03 11.12
CA PRO A 12 21.12 -14.31 12.32
C PRO A 12 20.68 -13.35 13.42
N VAL A 13 20.67 -13.83 14.66
CA VAL A 13 20.40 -12.96 15.81
C VAL A 13 21.60 -12.02 15.95
N ALA A 14 21.35 -10.72 15.94
CA ALA A 14 22.38 -9.70 16.05
C ALA A 14 22.81 -9.52 17.51
N ASP A 15 24.10 -9.22 17.71
CA ASP A 15 24.66 -8.84 19.00
C ASP A 15 24.57 -7.32 19.17
N ARG A 16 24.41 -6.87 20.42
CA ARG A 16 24.39 -5.44 20.74
C ARG A 16 25.82 -4.91 20.82
N VAL A 17 26.08 -3.83 20.10
CA VAL A 17 27.34 -3.09 20.06
C VAL A 17 27.07 -1.60 20.34
N GLY A 18 28.10 -0.84 20.70
CA GLY A 18 28.02 0.62 20.76
C GLY A 18 27.70 1.24 19.40
N CYS A 19 26.95 2.34 19.36
CA CYS A 19 26.58 2.97 18.09
C CYS A 19 27.78 3.56 17.32
N ASP A 20 28.87 3.89 18.02
CA ASP A 20 30.09 4.44 17.43
C ASP A 20 31.13 3.35 17.09
N GLU A 21 30.80 2.08 17.34
CA GLU A 21 31.67 0.96 17.03
C GLU A 21 31.61 0.61 15.54
N PRO A 22 32.73 0.25 14.89
CA PRO A 22 32.76 -0.06 13.46
C PRO A 22 31.89 -1.28 13.07
N GLU A 23 31.57 -2.13 14.05
CA GLU A 23 30.67 -3.27 13.93
C GLU A 23 29.19 -2.87 13.91
N ALA A 24 28.84 -1.64 14.27
CA ALA A 24 27.46 -1.16 14.24
C ALA A 24 26.92 -1.13 12.80
N LYS A 25 25.83 -1.86 12.58
CA LYS A 25 25.10 -1.90 11.28
C LYS A 25 23.69 -1.34 11.35
N GLY A 26 23.17 -1.11 12.55
CA GLY A 26 21.84 -0.57 12.72
C GLY A 26 21.63 -0.01 14.12
N LYS A 27 20.84 1.04 14.20
CA LYS A 27 20.40 1.66 15.44
C LYS A 27 19.06 1.06 15.86
N VAL A 28 18.97 0.61 17.10
CA VAL A 28 17.71 0.21 17.71
C VAL A 28 16.86 1.45 17.94
N VAL A 29 15.68 1.49 17.31
CA VAL A 29 14.71 2.60 17.45
C VAL A 29 13.66 2.28 18.51
N ARG A 30 13.17 1.03 18.54
CA ARG A 30 12.18 0.57 19.53
C ARG A 30 12.36 -0.89 19.86
N VAL A 31 12.18 -1.24 21.13
CA VAL A 31 12.07 -2.64 21.58
C VAL A 31 10.60 -3.05 21.52
N VAL A 32 10.31 -4.15 20.84
CA VAL A 32 8.94 -4.63 20.63
C VAL A 32 8.55 -5.66 21.70
N GLY A 33 9.49 -6.54 22.10
CA GLY A 33 9.28 -7.54 23.15
C GLY A 33 9.98 -8.88 22.90
N ALA A 34 9.75 -9.85 23.77
CA ALA A 34 10.27 -11.21 23.63
C ALA A 34 9.72 -11.85 22.35
N SER A 35 10.60 -12.32 21.46
CA SER A 35 10.17 -13.02 20.26
C SER A 35 9.38 -14.27 20.66
N GLY A 36 8.06 -14.26 20.42
CA GLY A 36 7.36 -15.46 19.96
C GLY A 36 7.88 -15.86 18.58
N THR A 37 7.11 -16.58 17.77
CA THR A 37 7.43 -16.85 16.36
C THR A 37 7.38 -15.58 15.47
N ALA A 38 7.93 -14.46 15.96
CA ALA A 38 8.06 -13.14 15.35
C ALA A 38 9.03 -13.11 14.15
N GLY A 39 9.13 -14.23 13.42
CA GLY A 39 9.74 -14.27 12.10
C GLY A 39 8.78 -13.89 10.97
N VAL A 40 7.50 -13.58 11.28
CA VAL A 40 6.45 -13.36 10.26
C VAL A 40 5.40 -12.32 10.68
N SER A 41 5.66 -11.51 11.70
CA SER A 41 4.73 -10.43 12.06
C SER A 41 4.95 -9.26 11.10
N VAL A 42 4.03 -9.08 10.16
CA VAL A 42 4.09 -8.06 9.08
C VAL A 42 4.22 -6.63 9.61
N ALA A 43 3.87 -6.37 10.87
CA ALA A 43 4.10 -5.08 11.49
C ALA A 43 4.04 -5.20 13.01
N PRO A 44 5.14 -5.44 13.72
CA PRO A 44 5.21 -4.91 15.08
C PRO A 44 4.92 -3.40 15.05
N ASP A 45 4.42 -2.82 16.14
CA ASP A 45 4.16 -1.38 16.22
C ASP A 45 5.50 -0.61 16.28
N CYS A 46 6.19 -0.59 15.15
CA CYS A 46 7.37 0.20 14.94
C CYS A 46 6.98 1.63 14.58
N PRO A 47 7.76 2.62 15.05
CA PRO A 47 7.61 3.99 14.56
C PRO A 47 7.96 4.08 13.07
N ALA A 48 7.40 5.07 12.39
CA ALA A 48 7.74 5.39 11.00
C ALA A 48 9.26 5.61 10.82
N GLY A 49 9.77 5.31 9.62
CA GLY A 49 11.18 5.51 9.30
C GLY A 49 12.09 4.37 9.77
N VAL A 50 11.58 3.21 10.18
CA VAL A 50 12.42 2.06 10.51
C VAL A 50 12.66 1.20 9.27
N ASP A 51 13.87 0.71 9.09
CA ASP A 51 14.25 -0.06 7.91
C ASP A 51 13.89 -1.55 8.03
N GLY A 52 13.43 -1.97 9.22
CA GLY A 52 12.88 -3.29 9.43
C GLY A 52 12.91 -3.76 10.88
N VAL A 53 12.67 -5.07 11.05
CA VAL A 53 12.62 -5.74 12.35
C VAL A 53 13.82 -6.68 12.45
N ALA A 54 14.60 -6.53 13.52
CA ALA A 54 15.73 -7.39 13.83
C ALA A 54 15.49 -8.17 15.12
N ARG A 55 16.18 -9.31 15.25
CA ARG A 55 16.24 -10.09 16.49
C ARG A 55 17.60 -9.83 17.13
N VAL A 56 17.61 -9.37 18.37
CA VAL A 56 18.85 -9.05 19.11
C VAL A 56 18.97 -9.89 20.37
N ARG A 57 20.20 -10.28 20.72
CA ARG A 57 20.53 -10.80 22.06
C ARG A 57 20.69 -9.62 23.00
N THR A 58 20.18 -9.74 24.22
CA THR A 58 20.39 -8.73 25.27
C THR A 58 21.25 -9.31 26.39
N ALA A 59 22.03 -8.46 27.07
CA ALA A 59 22.88 -8.90 28.19
C ALA A 59 22.05 -9.49 29.36
N GLU A 60 20.78 -9.11 29.47
CA GLU A 60 19.84 -9.58 30.49
C GLU A 60 19.29 -11.00 30.20
N THR A 61 19.49 -11.48 28.98
CA THR A 61 19.04 -12.78 28.49
C THR A 61 20.27 -13.66 28.31
N GLY A 62 20.70 -14.34 29.37
CA GLY A 62 21.86 -15.24 29.36
C GLY A 62 21.82 -16.33 28.27
N GLU A 63 22.87 -17.14 28.18
CA GLU A 63 23.01 -18.20 27.16
C GLU A 63 21.76 -19.11 27.12
N GLY A 64 21.07 -19.16 25.98
CA GLY A 64 19.83 -19.94 25.79
C GLY A 64 18.50 -19.16 25.90
N ALA A 65 18.53 -17.86 26.21
CA ALA A 65 17.32 -17.04 26.28
C ALA A 65 16.81 -16.59 24.90
N ARG A 66 15.49 -16.33 24.82
CA ARG A 66 14.83 -15.96 23.55
C ARG A 66 15.31 -14.58 23.08
N PRO A 67 15.63 -14.42 21.78
CA PRO A 67 16.02 -13.13 21.25
C PRO A 67 14.86 -12.12 21.36
N THR A 68 15.22 -10.84 21.51
CA THR A 68 14.26 -9.74 21.59
C THR A 68 14.04 -9.17 20.18
N ALA A 69 12.79 -8.93 19.81
CA ALA A 69 12.47 -8.24 18.56
C ALA A 69 12.63 -6.73 18.74
N VAL A 70 13.29 -6.07 17.79
CA VAL A 70 13.53 -4.62 17.78
C VAL A 70 13.23 -4.04 16.41
N CYS A 71 12.68 -2.84 16.39
CA CYS A 71 12.62 -2.00 15.19
C CYS A 71 13.98 -1.34 15.01
N ALA A 72 14.59 -1.51 13.85
CA ALA A 72 15.95 -1.05 13.58
C ALA A 72 15.98 -0.09 12.38
N ARG A 73 16.86 0.90 12.47
CA ARG A 73 17.25 1.77 11.36
C ARG A 73 18.66 1.37 10.93
N ASN A 74 18.87 1.15 9.66
CA ASN A 74 20.19 0.91 9.10
C ASN A 74 21.08 2.15 9.32
N ILE A 75 22.40 1.98 9.47
CA ILE A 75 23.33 3.11 9.59
C ILE A 75 23.76 3.58 8.19
N ASP A 76 24.16 2.61 7.36
CA ASP A 76 24.64 2.85 6.01
C ASP A 76 23.49 2.52 5.06
N GLY A 77 22.76 3.54 4.57
CA GLY A 77 21.62 3.35 3.66
C GLY A 77 21.89 2.36 2.50
N PRO A 78 20.87 1.88 1.78
CA PRO A 78 19.57 2.51 1.64
C PRO A 78 18.65 2.28 2.85
N HIS A 79 17.70 3.20 3.00
CA HIS A 79 16.72 3.25 4.07
C HIS A 79 15.33 2.88 3.53
N PRO A 80 15.02 1.58 3.37
CA PRO A 80 13.73 1.14 2.84
C PRO A 80 12.54 1.53 3.73
N GLY A 81 12.78 1.95 4.98
CA GLY A 81 11.74 2.48 5.86
C GLY A 81 11.37 3.93 5.62
N ASP A 82 12.07 4.63 4.71
CA ASP A 82 11.72 6.01 4.36
C ASP A 82 10.44 6.06 3.53
N PRO A 83 9.54 7.03 3.78
CA PRO A 83 8.27 7.12 3.06
C PRO A 83 8.43 7.06 1.53
N GLY A 84 7.82 6.04 0.92
CA GLY A 84 7.80 5.82 -0.52
C GLY A 84 9.04 5.12 -1.09
N ALA A 85 9.98 4.69 -0.25
CA ALA A 85 11.20 3.99 -0.69
C ALA A 85 10.97 2.50 -0.99
N GLY A 86 9.99 1.85 -0.34
CA GLY A 86 9.68 0.45 -0.55
C GLY A 86 10.57 -0.51 0.27
N GLY A 87 9.98 -1.57 0.80
CA GLY A 87 10.68 -2.82 1.15
C GLY A 87 10.87 -3.13 2.63
N ALA A 88 10.22 -2.41 3.54
CA ALA A 88 10.31 -2.68 4.98
C ALA A 88 8.93 -3.01 5.58
N MET A 89 8.12 -1.98 5.79
CA MET A 89 6.84 -2.02 6.49
C MET A 89 5.97 -0.88 5.96
N ILE A 90 4.70 -1.17 5.63
CA ILE A 90 3.80 -0.14 5.13
C ILE A 90 3.40 0.84 6.25
N ASP A 91 3.68 2.11 6.01
CA ASP A 91 3.25 3.27 6.79
C ASP A 91 2.76 4.40 5.88
N VAL A 92 2.42 5.54 6.49
CA VAL A 92 1.97 6.75 5.79
C VAL A 92 3.09 7.27 4.88
N GLY A 93 2.72 7.53 3.62
CA GLY A 93 3.61 8.00 2.57
C GLY A 93 4.15 6.90 1.67
N ASP A 94 3.97 5.63 2.04
CA ASP A 94 4.37 4.50 1.21
C ASP A 94 3.36 4.20 0.12
N CYS A 95 3.83 3.53 -0.93
CA CYS A 95 2.99 3.05 -2.00
C CYS A 95 2.78 1.54 -1.92
N VAL A 96 1.63 1.08 -2.39
CA VAL A 96 1.24 -0.34 -2.36
C VAL A 96 0.92 -0.85 -3.75
N LYS A 97 1.13 -2.15 -4.01
CA LYS A 97 0.64 -2.82 -5.22
C LYS A 97 -0.83 -3.21 -5.10
N SER A 98 -1.51 -3.30 -6.24
CA SER A 98 -2.85 -3.89 -6.35
C SER A 98 -2.74 -5.41 -6.34
N SER A 99 -2.60 -6.01 -5.16
CA SER A 99 -2.73 -7.45 -5.00
C SER A 99 -3.73 -7.72 -3.88
N ILE A 100 -4.81 -8.41 -4.25
CA ILE A 100 -6.04 -8.65 -3.48
C ILE A 100 -5.77 -9.35 -2.13
N THR A 101 -4.54 -9.82 -1.89
CA THR A 101 -4.14 -10.62 -0.74
C THR A 101 -2.90 -10.11 -0.01
N MET A 102 -2.15 -9.16 -0.56
CA MET A 102 -0.81 -8.86 -0.07
C MET A 102 -0.46 -7.42 -0.35
N GLY A 103 -1.14 -6.45 0.28
CA GLY A 103 -0.69 -5.05 0.34
C GLY A 103 0.79 -5.03 0.68
N SER A 104 1.60 -4.99 -0.37
CA SER A 104 3.05 -5.13 -0.33
C SER A 104 3.57 -3.78 -0.73
N GLU A 105 4.46 -3.27 0.10
CA GLU A 105 5.12 -2.00 -0.13
C GLU A 105 5.89 -2.06 -1.45
N ILE A 106 5.81 -0.97 -2.21
CA ILE A 106 6.52 -0.77 -3.47
C ILE A 106 7.06 0.67 -3.48
N PRO A 107 8.24 0.92 -4.08
CA PRO A 107 8.66 2.29 -4.30
C PRO A 107 7.58 3.11 -5.03
N CYS A 108 7.31 4.33 -4.59
CA CYS A 108 6.29 5.18 -5.22
C CYS A 108 6.64 5.60 -6.65
N THR A 109 7.90 5.51 -7.05
CA THR A 109 8.37 5.78 -8.42
C THR A 109 8.10 4.64 -9.39
N ASP A 110 7.63 3.49 -8.91
CA ASP A 110 7.33 2.32 -9.74
C ASP A 110 5.95 2.49 -10.41
N GLU A 111 5.88 2.18 -11.71
CA GLU A 111 4.66 2.33 -12.51
C GLU A 111 3.54 1.37 -12.10
N GLU A 112 3.87 0.29 -11.38
CA GLU A 112 2.89 -0.65 -10.80
C GLU A 112 2.35 -0.20 -9.44
N SER A 113 2.77 0.97 -8.94
CA SER A 113 2.25 1.58 -7.71
C SER A 113 0.75 1.84 -7.83
N TYR A 114 -0.06 1.09 -7.08
CA TYR A 114 -1.51 1.22 -7.12
C TYR A 114 -1.97 2.50 -6.43
N ALA A 115 -1.48 2.73 -5.22
CA ALA A 115 -1.88 3.88 -4.44
C ALA A 115 -0.84 4.22 -3.38
N LYS A 116 -0.78 5.50 -3.00
CA LYS A 116 -0.08 5.95 -1.80
C LYS A 116 -0.96 5.90 -0.56
N VAL A 117 -0.39 5.47 0.55
CA VAL A 117 -1.02 5.45 1.87
C VAL A 117 -1.00 6.86 2.46
N VAL A 118 -2.18 7.43 2.70
CA VAL A 118 -2.32 8.76 3.32
C VAL A 118 -2.64 8.69 4.81
N ALA A 119 -3.13 7.55 5.28
CA ALA A 119 -3.34 7.26 6.69
C ALA A 119 -3.39 5.74 6.92
N ARG A 120 -3.09 5.33 8.16
CA ARG A 120 -3.24 3.96 8.63
C ARG A 120 -3.99 3.97 9.96
N VAL A 121 -5.16 3.34 9.98
CA VAL A 121 -6.18 3.50 11.02
C VAL A 121 -6.80 2.16 11.43
N ASP A 122 -7.55 2.14 12.53
CA ASP A 122 -8.21 0.92 13.00
C ASP A 122 -9.44 0.57 12.17
N THR A 123 -10.20 1.58 11.73
CA THR A 123 -11.40 1.38 10.91
C THR A 123 -11.45 2.35 9.73
N ALA A 124 -12.07 1.91 8.62
CA ALA A 124 -12.25 2.74 7.42
C ALA A 124 -12.97 4.08 7.68
N LYS A 125 -13.73 4.21 8.77
CA LYS A 125 -14.43 5.44 9.16
C LYS A 125 -13.48 6.54 9.63
N GLU A 126 -12.29 6.18 10.10
CA GLU A 126 -11.25 7.09 10.57
C GLU A 126 -10.39 7.64 9.43
N CYS A 127 -10.57 7.13 8.21
CA CYS A 127 -9.82 7.62 7.06
C CYS A 127 -10.09 9.11 6.80
N PRO A 128 -9.04 9.89 6.48
CA PRO A 128 -9.20 11.30 6.17
C PRO A 128 -10.07 11.48 4.94
N SER A 129 -10.70 12.65 4.82
CA SER A 129 -11.55 12.94 3.66
C SER A 129 -10.81 12.90 2.32
N THR A 130 -9.49 13.06 2.32
CA THR A 130 -8.65 12.93 1.11
C THR A 130 -8.53 11.49 0.61
N ALA A 131 -8.84 10.49 1.43
CA ALA A 131 -8.77 9.10 1.01
C ALA A 131 -9.89 8.75 0.01
N LEU A 132 -9.51 8.00 -1.03
CA LEU A 132 -10.38 7.55 -2.11
C LEU A 132 -10.85 6.11 -1.90
N GLU A 133 -9.94 5.26 -1.42
CA GLU A 133 -10.15 3.82 -1.23
C GLU A 133 -9.50 3.34 0.07
N THR A 134 -9.79 2.11 0.47
CA THR A 134 -9.14 1.42 1.58
C THR A 134 -8.58 0.08 1.17
N MET A 135 -7.51 -0.33 1.84
CA MET A 135 -6.96 -1.68 1.75
C MET A 135 -6.73 -2.23 3.16
N GLU A 136 -6.99 -3.52 3.36
CA GLU A 136 -6.71 -4.21 4.63
C GLU A 136 -5.33 -4.87 4.61
N LEU A 137 -4.51 -4.56 5.60
CA LEU A 137 -3.31 -5.33 5.91
C LEU A 137 -3.72 -6.67 6.52
N ARG A 138 -3.29 -7.76 5.90
CA ARG A 138 -3.46 -9.12 6.43
C ARG A 138 -2.12 -9.72 6.81
N SER A 139 -2.05 -10.31 8.01
CA SER A 139 -0.87 -11.02 8.49
C SER A 139 -1.00 -12.51 8.18
N PHE A 140 0.00 -13.09 7.49
CA PHE A 140 0.05 -14.53 7.20
C PHE A 140 0.51 -15.38 8.40
N GLY A 141 1.04 -14.75 9.46
CA GLY A 141 1.64 -15.40 10.63
C GLY A 141 0.77 -15.47 11.89
N GLY A 142 -0.48 -14.99 11.81
CA GLY A 142 -1.40 -14.87 12.95
C GLY A 142 -1.26 -13.55 13.73
N GLY A 143 -2.39 -13.08 14.26
CA GLY A 143 -2.55 -11.77 14.91
C GLY A 143 -2.94 -10.65 13.94
N ASP A 144 -3.93 -9.86 14.30
CA ASP A 144 -4.34 -8.69 13.50
C ASP A 144 -3.27 -7.60 13.63
N PRO A 145 -2.79 -7.01 12.51
CA PRO A 145 -1.84 -5.92 12.60
C PRO A 145 -2.52 -4.71 13.26
N PRO A 146 -1.81 -3.95 14.11
CA PRO A 146 -2.37 -2.72 14.67
C PRO A 146 -2.70 -1.76 13.53
N ARG A 147 -3.83 -1.06 13.61
CA ARG A 147 -4.30 -0.15 12.55
C ARG A 147 -4.29 -0.85 11.17
N PRO A 148 -5.11 -1.90 10.97
CA PRO A 148 -5.02 -2.74 9.77
C PRO A 148 -5.54 -2.06 8.50
N VAL A 149 -6.24 -0.93 8.60
CA VAL A 149 -6.83 -0.26 7.45
C VAL A 149 -5.89 0.80 6.91
N LEU A 150 -5.47 0.62 5.65
CA LEU A 150 -4.76 1.62 4.86
C LEU A 150 -5.79 2.51 4.15
N CYS A 151 -5.67 3.82 4.33
CA CYS A 151 -6.43 4.82 3.58
C CYS A 151 -5.59 5.25 2.38
N LEU A 152 -6.13 5.10 1.18
CA LEU A 152 -5.40 5.26 -0.07
C LEU A 152 -5.75 6.60 -0.74
N GLY A 153 -4.71 7.34 -1.16
CA GLY A 153 -4.80 8.64 -1.81
C GLY A 153 -4.93 8.56 -3.33
N ASP A 154 -4.59 9.67 -3.99
CA ASP A 154 -4.71 9.91 -5.43
C ASP A 154 -3.41 9.68 -6.23
N GLU A 155 -2.31 9.31 -5.57
CA GLU A 155 -1.05 8.97 -6.22
C GLU A 155 -1.01 7.48 -6.58
N GLY A 156 -0.79 7.15 -7.86
CA GLY A 156 -0.68 5.78 -8.36
C GLY A 156 -1.68 5.49 -9.49
N LEU A 157 -2.16 4.24 -9.55
CA LEU A 157 -3.17 3.79 -10.51
C LEU A 157 -4.62 4.12 -10.09
N ILE A 158 -4.85 4.60 -8.86
CA ILE A 158 -6.17 5.09 -8.43
C ILE A 158 -6.54 6.34 -9.25
N VAL A 159 -7.52 6.17 -10.14
CA VAL A 159 -8.01 7.27 -10.97
C VAL A 159 -8.67 8.35 -10.10
N SER A 160 -8.28 9.59 -10.35
CA SER A 160 -8.56 10.76 -9.52
C SER A 160 -9.18 11.91 -10.32
N ALA A 161 -9.65 12.95 -9.62
CA ALA A 161 -10.31 14.09 -10.25
C ALA A 161 -9.35 14.84 -11.19
N GLY A 162 -9.83 15.20 -12.38
CA GLY A 162 -9.04 15.88 -13.40
C GLY A 162 -8.47 14.94 -14.48
N GLU A 163 -8.31 13.66 -14.17
CA GLU A 163 -7.79 12.67 -15.10
C GLU A 163 -8.83 12.28 -16.16
N CYS A 164 -8.35 11.85 -17.32
CA CYS A 164 -9.19 11.30 -18.37
C CYS A 164 -8.98 9.80 -18.49
N ILE A 165 -10.06 9.08 -18.79
CA ILE A 165 -10.10 7.63 -18.80
C ILE A 165 -10.32 7.11 -20.21
N GLN A 166 -9.75 5.94 -20.47
CA GLN A 166 -10.02 5.13 -21.65
C GLN A 166 -11.37 4.43 -21.52
N ASP A 167 -11.78 3.74 -22.60
CA ASP A 167 -13.05 3.04 -22.62
C ASP A 167 -13.10 1.94 -21.54
N PRO A 168 -14.00 2.06 -20.53
CA PRO A 168 -14.09 1.10 -19.44
C PRO A 168 -14.59 -0.27 -19.91
N GLY A 169 -15.24 -0.37 -21.08
CA GLY A 169 -15.70 -1.65 -21.64
C GLY A 169 -14.56 -2.65 -21.93
N PHE A 170 -13.31 -2.19 -21.99
CA PHE A 170 -12.12 -3.02 -22.26
C PHE A 170 -11.08 -2.97 -21.14
N ALA A 171 -11.49 -2.54 -19.94
CA ALA A 171 -10.64 -2.36 -18.77
C ALA A 171 -10.24 -3.70 -18.12
N VAL A 172 -9.42 -4.51 -18.81
CA VAL A 172 -8.76 -5.67 -18.19
C VAL A 172 -7.70 -5.16 -17.21
N GLY A 173 -7.86 -5.49 -15.93
CA GLY A 173 -6.97 -5.03 -14.85
C GLY A 173 -7.32 -3.67 -14.26
N GLY A 174 -8.52 -3.16 -14.49
CA GLY A 174 -8.99 -1.89 -13.93
C GLY A 174 -8.99 -0.73 -14.92
N LEU A 175 -9.47 0.42 -14.44
CA LEU A 175 -9.69 1.61 -15.26
C LEU A 175 -8.35 2.21 -15.70
N LYS A 176 -8.19 2.46 -16.99
CA LYS A 176 -6.96 3.04 -17.55
C LYS A 176 -7.12 4.53 -17.78
N THR A 177 -6.09 5.30 -17.44
CA THR A 177 -6.02 6.73 -17.75
C THR A 177 -5.47 6.98 -19.16
N ALA A 178 -5.72 8.18 -19.68
CA ALA A 178 -5.17 8.69 -20.93
C ALA A 178 -5.03 10.21 -20.84
N SER A 179 -4.14 10.78 -21.67
CA SER A 179 -4.16 12.23 -21.89
C SER A 179 -5.54 12.67 -22.37
N CYS A 180 -6.09 13.73 -21.77
CA CYS A 180 -7.43 14.24 -22.11
C CYS A 180 -7.57 14.68 -23.57
N GLU A 181 -6.47 15.08 -24.19
CA GLU A 181 -6.43 15.50 -25.60
C GLU A 181 -6.40 14.31 -26.56
N SER A 182 -5.96 13.14 -26.08
CA SER A 182 -5.89 11.90 -26.86
C SER A 182 -7.27 11.46 -27.34
N ALA A 183 -7.30 10.86 -28.54
CA ALA A 183 -8.49 10.20 -29.07
C ALA A 183 -8.96 9.02 -28.21
N GLN A 184 -8.07 8.47 -27.36
CA GLN A 184 -8.38 7.38 -26.44
C GLN A 184 -9.15 7.84 -25.20
N ALA A 185 -9.16 9.14 -24.87
CA ALA A 185 -9.89 9.66 -23.72
C ALA A 185 -11.39 9.74 -24.02
N ILE A 186 -12.19 8.88 -23.40
CA ILE A 186 -13.65 8.85 -23.60
C ILE A 186 -14.42 9.67 -22.57
N ALA A 187 -13.84 9.93 -21.41
CA ALA A 187 -14.44 10.72 -20.35
C ALA A 187 -13.38 11.38 -19.47
N LYS A 188 -13.73 12.51 -18.85
CA LYS A 188 -12.95 13.18 -17.81
C LYS A 188 -13.58 12.96 -16.45
N VAL A 189 -12.80 12.58 -15.46
CA VAL A 189 -13.23 12.48 -14.07
C VAL A 189 -13.35 13.88 -13.49
N LEU A 190 -14.55 14.24 -13.03
CA LEU A 190 -14.80 15.53 -12.39
C LEU A 190 -14.66 15.43 -10.87
N ALA A 191 -15.09 14.32 -10.28
CA ALA A 191 -15.03 14.09 -8.84
C ALA A 191 -15.17 12.61 -8.50
N ARG A 192 -14.68 12.23 -7.32
CA ARG A 192 -15.05 10.99 -6.62
C ARG A 192 -15.81 11.32 -5.34
N THR A 193 -17.00 10.77 -5.20
CA THR A 193 -17.96 11.15 -4.16
C THR A 193 -18.53 9.93 -3.45
N ARG A 194 -19.21 10.17 -2.33
CA ARG A 194 -19.90 9.10 -1.57
C ARG A 194 -21.23 8.73 -2.21
N SER A 195 -21.87 9.70 -2.87
CA SER A 195 -23.16 9.53 -3.52
C SER A 195 -23.25 10.30 -4.83
N LYS A 196 -24.16 9.89 -5.71
CA LYS A 196 -24.43 10.59 -6.98
C LYS A 196 -24.93 12.03 -6.77
N ALA A 197 -25.57 12.30 -5.64
CA ALA A 197 -26.10 13.63 -5.31
C ALA A 197 -24.99 14.67 -5.08
N GLU A 198 -23.78 14.22 -4.75
CA GLU A 198 -22.61 15.09 -4.53
C GLU A 198 -21.87 15.43 -5.84
N CYS A 199 -22.30 14.88 -6.98
CA CYS A 199 -21.60 15.12 -8.24
C CYS A 199 -21.68 16.59 -8.68
N PRO A 200 -20.56 17.17 -9.15
CA PRO A 200 -20.53 18.55 -9.59
C PRO A 200 -21.35 18.79 -10.86
N GLN A 201 -21.68 20.06 -11.14
CA GLN A 201 -22.29 20.42 -12.42
C GLN A 201 -21.40 20.02 -13.60
N GLY A 202 -22.02 19.56 -14.68
CA GLY A 202 -21.33 19.08 -15.88
C GLY A 202 -21.01 17.58 -15.87
N THR A 203 -21.34 16.86 -14.80
CA THR A 203 -21.39 15.39 -14.83
C THR A 203 -22.44 14.94 -15.82
N THR A 204 -22.05 14.08 -16.76
CA THR A 204 -22.97 13.50 -17.74
C THR A 204 -23.24 12.03 -17.44
N HIS A 205 -22.28 11.32 -16.84
CA HIS A 205 -22.37 9.89 -16.55
C HIS A 205 -21.73 9.60 -15.18
N HIS A 206 -22.03 8.43 -14.63
CA HIS A 206 -21.48 7.96 -13.36
C HIS A 206 -20.86 6.58 -13.58
N LEU A 207 -19.69 6.35 -12.99
CA LEU A 207 -19.15 5.00 -12.81
C LEU A 207 -19.24 4.68 -11.32
N GLU A 208 -19.63 3.44 -11.00
CA GLU A 208 -19.67 2.95 -9.62
C GLU A 208 -18.58 1.91 -9.45
N ALA A 209 -17.84 2.00 -8.34
CA ALA A 209 -16.89 0.96 -7.96
C ALA A 209 -17.62 -0.38 -7.74
N GLU A 210 -17.03 -1.46 -8.23
CA GLU A 210 -17.57 -2.81 -8.05
C GLU A 210 -17.50 -3.23 -6.57
N GLU A 211 -16.36 -2.98 -5.92
CA GLU A 211 -16.14 -3.28 -4.50
C GLU A 211 -16.50 -2.09 -3.60
N LYS A 212 -17.80 -1.84 -3.43
CA LYS A 212 -18.32 -0.69 -2.67
C LYS A 212 -17.79 -0.59 -1.23
N GLU A 213 -17.47 -1.71 -0.60
CA GLU A 213 -16.98 -1.74 0.78
C GLU A 213 -15.54 -1.24 0.91
N LYS A 214 -14.73 -1.35 -0.15
CA LYS A 214 -13.34 -0.84 -0.17
C LYS A 214 -13.23 0.57 -0.74
N ALA A 215 -14.26 1.04 -1.44
CA ALA A 215 -14.27 2.37 -2.03
C ALA A 215 -14.93 3.39 -1.08
N LEU A 216 -14.13 4.20 -0.40
CA LEU A 216 -14.64 5.32 0.44
C LEU A 216 -15.40 6.35 -0.39
N ARG A 217 -15.03 6.47 -1.67
CA ARG A 217 -15.66 7.33 -2.67
C ARG A 217 -16.03 6.48 -3.89
N PRO A 218 -17.10 5.68 -3.80
CA PRO A 218 -17.45 4.68 -4.80
C PRO A 218 -18.07 5.27 -6.06
N ILE A 219 -18.53 6.53 -6.03
CA ILE A 219 -19.15 7.18 -7.18
C ILE A 219 -18.11 8.04 -7.88
N MET A 220 -17.81 7.72 -9.13
CA MET A 220 -16.99 8.55 -10.00
C MET A 220 -17.89 9.35 -10.94
N CYS A 221 -17.90 10.66 -10.75
CA CYS A 221 -18.68 11.60 -11.55
C CYS A 221 -17.87 11.97 -12.79
N VAL A 222 -18.33 11.58 -13.98
CA VAL A 222 -17.56 11.78 -15.21
C VAL A 222 -18.28 12.65 -16.22
N LYS A 223 -17.50 13.45 -16.96
CA LYS A 223 -17.93 14.15 -18.17
C LYS A 223 -17.49 13.35 -19.37
N LYS A 224 -18.44 12.69 -20.04
CA LYS A 224 -18.20 12.04 -21.32
C LYS A 224 -17.68 13.04 -22.36
N LEU A 225 -16.60 12.67 -23.03
CA LEU A 225 -15.94 13.43 -24.07
C LEU A 225 -16.20 12.83 -25.45
N ARG A 226 -16.26 11.49 -25.54
CA ARG A 226 -16.39 10.73 -26.78
C ARG A 226 -17.27 9.49 -26.55
N PRO A 227 -17.89 8.92 -27.61
CA PRO A 227 -18.63 7.67 -27.48
C PRO A 227 -17.70 6.49 -27.17
N THR A 228 -18.22 5.50 -26.46
CA THR A 228 -17.54 4.20 -26.28
C THR A 228 -17.54 3.41 -27.59
N LEU A 229 -16.72 2.37 -27.68
CA LEU A 229 -16.69 1.50 -28.84
C LEU A 229 -18.06 0.85 -29.09
N ASP A 230 -18.73 0.39 -28.04
CA ASP A 230 -20.07 -0.21 -28.14
C ASP A 230 -21.10 0.75 -28.74
N GLU A 231 -21.04 2.02 -28.37
CA GLU A 231 -21.92 3.05 -28.93
C GLU A 231 -21.61 3.31 -30.40
N ARG A 232 -20.32 3.32 -30.77
CA ARG A 232 -19.90 3.43 -32.17
C ARG A 232 -20.39 2.25 -32.99
N ILE A 233 -20.25 1.02 -32.49
CA ILE A 233 -20.73 -0.19 -33.18
C ILE A 233 -22.24 -0.15 -33.37
N LYS A 234 -23.01 0.19 -32.32
CA LYS A 234 -24.47 0.33 -32.42
C LYS A 234 -24.89 1.36 -33.46
N SER A 235 -24.16 2.48 -33.57
CA SER A 235 -24.44 3.52 -34.56
C SER A 235 -24.15 3.11 -36.02
N LEU A 236 -23.31 2.10 -36.25
CA LEU A 236 -23.01 1.58 -37.60
C LEU A 236 -24.05 0.56 -38.09
N GLY A 237 -24.80 -0.06 -37.18
CA GLY A 237 -25.89 -0.98 -37.48
C GLY A 237 -27.28 -0.32 -37.54
N SER A 238 -27.34 1.01 -37.39
CA SER A 238 -28.55 1.84 -37.47
C SER A 238 -28.56 2.61 -38.79
#